data_AF-A0A2V3ZYX6-F1
#
_entry.id   AF-A0A2V3ZYX6-F1
#
_cell.length_a   1.000
_cell.length_b   1.000
_cell.length_c   1.000
_cell.angle_alpha   90.00
_cell.angle_beta   90.00
_cell.angle_gamma   90.00
#
_symmetry.space_group_name_H-M   'P 1'
#
loop_
_entity.id
_entity.type
_entity.pdbx_description
1 polymer ?
#
loop_
_entity_poly.entity_id
_entity_poly.type
_entity_poly.pdbx_seq_one_letter_code
_entity_poly.pdbx_strand_id
1 'polypeptide(L)'
;MLIGYFDIIILGLLIVFNILFWKKRINGKIGCLIIGVLFGVAFPYFSMKIELIRAKSEYEMIDGFNLLYTTLRFPMYWLIGILQSILVHLHDKQN
;
A
#
# COMPACT_ATOMS: atom_id res chain seq x y z
N MET A 1 -3.86 15.35 -1.42
CA MET A 1 -3.45 14.83 -2.75
C MET A 1 -3.78 13.34 -2.84
N LEU A 2 -4.12 12.82 -4.03
CA LEU A 2 -4.49 11.41 -4.21
C LEU A 2 -3.33 10.47 -3.83
N ILE A 3 -2.12 10.79 -4.29
CA ILE A 3 -0.87 10.11 -3.93
C ILE A 3 -0.05 11.09 -3.07
N GLY A 4 0.30 10.70 -1.85
CA GLY A 4 1.16 11.44 -0.95
C GLY A 4 2.61 10.94 -0.96
N TYR A 5 3.50 11.70 -0.32
CA TYR A 5 4.93 11.33 -0.20
C TYR A 5 5.16 9.94 0.41
N PHE A 6 4.34 9.57 1.40
CA PHE A 6 4.39 8.24 2.01
C PHE A 6 4.07 7.14 0.99
N ASP A 7 3.09 7.35 0.12
CA ASP A 7 2.68 6.38 -0.89
C ASP A 7 3.82 6.12 -1.90
N ILE A 8 4.55 7.16 -2.29
CA ILE A 8 5.73 7.05 -3.16
C ILE A 8 6.82 6.21 -2.50
N ILE A 9 7.07 6.41 -1.20
CA ILE A 9 8.06 5.63 -0.44
C ILE A 9 7.64 4.15 -0.39
N ILE A 10 6.37 3.86 -0.11
CA ILE A 10 5.86 2.48 -0.07
C ILE A 10 5.97 1.81 -1.45
N LEU A 11 5.65 2.51 -2.53
CA LEU A 11 5.82 2.00 -3.90
C LEU A 11 7.29 1.71 -4.23
N GLY A 12 8.21 2.61 -3.84
CA GLY A 12 9.64 2.40 -4.01
C GLY A 12 10.14 1.18 -3.24
N LEU A 13 9.74 1.03 -1.97
CA LEU A 13 10.06 -0.14 -1.15
C LEU A 13 9.51 -1.42 -1.78
N LEU A 14 8.28 -1.40 -2.27
CA LEU A 14 7.64 -2.55 -2.92
C LEU A 14 8.43 -3.00 -4.17
N ILE A 15 8.93 -2.07 -4.98
CA ILE A 15 9.78 -2.41 -6.14
C ILE A 15 11.09 -3.06 -5.68
N VAL A 16 11.76 -2.46 -4.69
CA VAL A 16 13.02 -2.99 -4.15
C VAL A 16 12.82 -4.39 -3.56
N PHE A 17 11.75 -4.59 -2.79
CA PHE A 17 11.39 -5.90 -2.24
C PHE A 17 11.11 -6.92 -3.36
N ASN A 18 10.36 -6.54 -4.39
CA ASN A 18 10.11 -7.44 -5.52
C ASN A 18 11.40 -7.86 -6.22
N ILE A 19 12.37 -6.96 -6.42
CA ILE A 19 13.67 -7.29 -7.03
C ILE A 19 14.49 -8.21 -6.12
N LEU A 20 14.62 -7.87 -4.83
CA LEU A 20 15.44 -8.62 -3.87
C LEU A 20 14.90 -10.03 -3.60
N PHE A 21 13.58 -10.16 -3.54
CA PHE A 21 12.92 -11.41 -3.22
C PHE A 21 12.47 -12.19 -4.46
N TRP A 22 12.71 -11.67 -5.67
CA TRP A 22 12.37 -12.34 -6.93
C TRP A 22 12.93 -13.76 -7.04
N LYS A 23 14.11 -14.02 -6.46
CA LYS A 23 14.76 -15.34 -6.52
C LYS A 23 14.59 -16.18 -5.25
N LYS A 24 13.95 -15.63 -4.20
CA LYS A 24 13.77 -16.33 -2.92
C LYS A 24 12.42 -17.02 -2.90
N ARG A 25 12.38 -18.25 -2.35
CA ARG A 25 11.12 -18.94 -2.09
C ARG A 25 10.39 -18.26 -0.94
N ILE A 26 9.26 -17.64 -1.25
CA ILE A 26 8.30 -17.19 -0.25
C ILE A 26 7.12 -18.16 -0.33
N ASN A 27 6.72 -18.72 0.81
CA ASN A 27 5.53 -19.55 0.87
C ASN A 27 4.31 -18.71 0.49
N GLY A 28 3.62 -19.08 -0.59
CA GLY A 28 2.49 -18.32 -1.13
C GLY A 28 1.40 -17.99 -0.10
N LYS A 29 1.12 -18.89 0.86
CA LYS A 29 0.12 -18.64 1.92
C LYS A 29 0.55 -17.54 2.89
N ILE A 30 1.82 -17.59 3.33
CA ILE A 30 2.39 -16.61 4.25
C ILE A 30 2.53 -15.26 3.54
N GLY A 31 2.98 -15.27 2.27
CA GLY A 31 3.08 -14.08 1.44
C GLY A 31 1.73 -13.38 1.25
N CYS A 32 0.68 -14.13 0.90
CA CYS A 32 -0.67 -13.58 0.75
C CYS A 32 -1.21 -13.00 2.07
N LEU A 33 -0.96 -13.65 3.21
CA LEU A 33 -1.38 -13.15 4.52
C LEU A 33 -0.67 -11.84 4.87
N ILE A 34 0.65 -11.77 4.68
CA ILE A 34 1.44 -10.56 4.90
C ILE A 34 0.94 -9.42 3.99
N ILE A 35 0.73 -9.70 2.70
CA ILE A 35 0.20 -8.73 1.75
C ILE A 35 -1.18 -8.25 2.19
N GLY A 36 -2.08 -9.16 2.58
CA GLY A 36 -3.42 -8.82 3.05
C GLY A 36 -3.41 -7.89 4.27
N VAL A 37 -2.56 -8.15 5.26
CA VAL A 37 -2.46 -7.29 6.46
C VAL A 37 -1.85 -5.93 6.11
N LEU A 38 -0.75 -5.93 5.34
CA LEU A 38 -0.04 -4.69 5.00
C LEU A 38 -0.84 -3.79 4.06
N PHE A 39 -1.33 -4.32 2.95
CA PHE A 39 -2.06 -3.55 1.94
C PHE A 39 -3.55 -3.40 2.26
N GLY A 40 -4.14 -4.31 3.04
CA GLY A 40 -5.53 -4.21 3.45
C GLY A 40 -5.78 -3.19 4.55
N VAL A 41 -4.87 -3.09 5.52
CA VAL A 41 -5.08 -2.29 6.73
C VAL A 41 -3.92 -1.35 7.02
N ALA A 42 -2.70 -1.86 7.17
CA ALA A 42 -1.60 -1.08 7.74
C ALA A 42 -1.22 0.14 6.86
N PHE A 43 -0.83 -0.09 5.61
CA PHE A 43 -0.41 0.97 4.69
C PHE A 43 -1.49 2.01 4.39
N PRO A 44 -2.74 1.65 4.05
CA PRO A 44 -3.77 2.67 3.83
C PRO A 44 -4.07 3.47 5.10
N TYR A 45 -4.06 2.84 6.28
CA TYR A 45 -4.28 3.53 7.56
C TYR A 45 -3.15 4.53 7.87
N PHE A 46 -1.88 4.12 7.76
CA PHE A 46 -0.75 5.02 8.00
C PHE A 46 -0.71 6.15 6.97
N SER A 47 -0.97 5.84 5.71
CA SER A 47 -1.04 6.84 4.65
C SER A 47 -2.11 7.89 4.91
N MET A 48 -3.32 7.46 5.31
CA MET A 48 -4.41 8.36 5.71
C MET A 48 -4.00 9.24 6.90
N LYS A 49 -3.44 8.65 7.96
CA LYS A 49 -3.02 9.39 9.16
C LYS A 49 -1.98 10.47 8.84
N ILE A 50 -0.96 10.14 8.06
CA ILE A 50 0.11 11.07 7.69
C ILE A 50 -0.46 12.24 6.88
N GLU A 51 -1.32 11.96 5.90
CA GLU A 51 -1.93 13.03 5.09
C GLU A 51 -2.88 13.91 5.91
N LEU A 52 -3.65 13.35 6.84
CA LEU A 52 -4.50 14.14 7.73
C LEU A 52 -3.69 15.05 8.65
N ILE A 53 -2.56 14.56 9.18
CA ILE A 53 -1.65 15.37 10.00
C ILE A 53 -1.07 16.51 9.15
N ARG A 54 -0.60 16.20 7.93
CA ARG A 54 -0.08 17.20 6.97
C ARG A 54 -1.15 18.24 6.63
N ALA A 55 -2.34 17.81 6.24
CA ALA A 55 -3.44 18.69 5.87
C ALA A 55 -3.87 19.60 7.03
N LYS A 56 -3.89 19.08 8.27
CA LYS A 56 -4.18 19.89 9.47
C LYS A 56 -3.09 20.92 9.79
N SER A 57 -1.83 20.62 9.46
CA SER A 57 -0.73 21.57 9.65
C SER A 57 -0.67 22.66 8.59
N GLU A 58 -1.21 22.40 7.40
CA GLU A 58 -1.14 23.29 6.23
C GLU A 58 -2.41 24.15 6.09
N TYR A 59 -3.55 23.66 6.59
CA TYR A 59 -4.85 24.34 6.49
C TYR A 59 -5.60 24.35 7.83
N GLU A 60 -6.20 25.49 8.17
CA GLU A 60 -7.05 25.66 9.37
C GLU A 60 -8.33 24.80 9.32
N MET A 61 -8.86 24.55 8.11
CA MET A 61 -10.00 23.67 7.86
C MET A 61 -9.65 22.64 6.78
N ILE A 62 -9.93 21.37 7.07
CA ILE A 62 -9.79 20.27 6.11
C ILE A 62 -11.05 20.23 5.25
N ASP A 63 -10.92 20.52 3.96
CA ASP A 63 -12.02 20.41 2.99
C ASP A 63 -12.49 18.94 2.85
N GLY A 64 -13.79 18.75 2.59
CA GLY A 64 -14.43 17.44 2.41
C GLY A 64 -13.81 16.63 1.26
N PHE A 65 -13.27 17.30 0.23
CA PHE A 65 -12.51 16.63 -0.83
C PHE A 65 -11.21 16.01 -0.32
N ASN A 66 -10.51 16.63 0.64
CA ASN A 66 -9.30 16.05 1.23
C ASN A 66 -9.62 14.80 2.07
N LEU A 67 -10.76 14.80 2.77
CA LEU A 67 -11.29 13.62 3.48
C LEU A 67 -11.65 12.50 2.50
N LEU A 68 -12.27 12.83 1.37
CA LEU A 68 -12.58 11.86 0.32
C LEU A 68 -11.30 11.25 -0.26
N TYR A 69 -10.31 12.07 -0.62
CA TYR A 69 -9.04 11.59 -1.18
C TYR A 69 -8.23 10.74 -0.21
N THR A 70 -8.26 11.06 1.08
CA THR A 70 -7.60 10.23 2.11
C THR A 70 -8.30 8.88 2.29
N THR A 71 -9.62 8.83 2.13
CA THR A 71 -10.39 7.58 2.19
C THR A 71 -10.18 6.71 0.94
N LEU A 72 -10.07 7.34 -0.24
CA LEU A 72 -9.80 6.65 -1.51
C LEU A 72 -8.42 5.95 -1.57
N ARG A 73 -7.53 6.24 -0.61
CA ARG A 73 -6.27 5.51 -0.48
C ARG A 73 -6.48 4.04 -0.14
N PHE A 74 -7.53 3.69 0.61
CA PHE A 74 -7.85 2.29 0.91
C PHE A 74 -8.06 1.45 -0.36
N PRO A 75 -9.01 1.80 -1.25
CA PRO A 75 -9.15 1.14 -2.55
C PRO A 75 -7.86 1.10 -3.37
N MET A 76 -7.05 2.17 -3.37
CA MET A 76 -5.77 2.19 -4.08
C MET A 76 -4.80 1.13 -3.57
N TYR A 77 -4.60 1.04 -2.25
CA TYR A 77 -3.74 0.03 -1.64
C TYR A 77 -4.28 -1.39 -1.82
N TRP A 78 -5.60 -1.58 -1.80
CA TRP A 78 -6.20 -2.88 -2.07
C TRP A 78 -5.92 -3.37 -3.50
N LEU A 79 -6.02 -2.49 -4.51
CA LEU A 79 -5.68 -2.85 -5.88
C LEU A 79 -4.21 -3.27 -6.00
N ILE A 80 -3.29 -2.54 -5.38
CA ILE A 80 -1.86 -2.91 -5.36
C ILE A 80 -1.66 -4.24 -4.63
N GLY A 81 -2.32 -4.44 -3.49
CA GLY A 81 -2.25 -5.67 -2.72
C GLY A 81 -2.77 -6.89 -3.49
N ILE A 82 -3.88 -6.75 -4.22
CA ILE A 82 -4.42 -7.82 -5.07
C ILE A 82 -3.42 -8.18 -6.16
N LEU A 83 -2.85 -7.19 -6.86
CA LEU A 83 -1.83 -7.42 -7.88
C LEU A 83 -0.61 -8.15 -7.30
N GLN A 84 -0.14 -7.74 -6.12
CA GLN A 84 0.99 -8.40 -5.46
C GLN A 84 0.65 -9.83 -5.03
N SER A 85 -0.56 -10.06 -4.52
CA SER A 85 -1.01 -11.40 -4.15
C SER A 85 -1.04 -12.33 -5.36
N ILE A 86 -1.49 -11.84 -6.52
CA ILE A 86 -1.48 -12.60 -7.78
C ILE A 86 -0.05 -12.91 -8.20
N LEU A 87 0.87 -11.93 -8.14
CA LEU A 87 2.28 -12.14 -8.49
C LEU A 87 2.94 -13.21 -7.61
N VAL A 88 2.73 -13.15 -6.29
CA VAL A 88 3.27 -14.14 -5.35
C VAL A 88 2.68 -15.53 -5.64
N HIS A 89 1.38 -15.62 -5.91
CA HIS A 89 0.75 -16.91 -6.22
C HIS A 89 1.21 -17.51 -7.55
N LEU A 90 1.38 -16.69 -8.59
CA LEU A 90 1.92 -17.14 -9.88
C LEU A 90 3.35 -17.65 -9.74
N HIS A 91 4.19 -16.94 -8.99
CA HIS A 91 5.58 -17.32 -8.78
C HIS A 91 5.73 -18.60 -7.94
N ASP A 92 4.82 -18.85 -6.99
CA ASP A 92 4.74 -20.11 -6.22
C ASP A 92 4.33 -21.30 -7.11
N LYS A 93 3.46 -21.10 -8.10
CA LYS A 93 2.96 -22.16 -8.99
C LYS A 93 3.92 -22.55 -10.13
N GLN A 94 4.80 -21.64 -10.53
CA GLN A 94 5.67 -21.81 -11.70
C GLN A 94 6.95 -22.62 -11.40
N ASN A 95 7.20 -22.99 -10.13
CA ASN A 95 8.39 -23.73 -9.68
C ASN A 95 8.04 -25.00 -8.92
#